data_AF-A0A2V7P3W4-F1
#
_entry.id   AF-A0A2V7P3W4-F1
#
_cell.length_a   1.000
_cell.length_b   1.000
_cell.length_c   1.000
_cell.angle_alpha   90.00
_cell.angle_beta   90.00
_cell.angle_gamma   90.00
#
_symmetry.space_group_name_H-M   'P 1'
#
loop_
_entity.id
_entity.type
_entity.pdbx_description
1 polymer ?
#
loop_
_entity_poly.entity_id
_entity_poly.type
_entity_poly.pdbx_seq_one_letter_code
_entity_poly.pdbx_strand_id
1 'polypeptide(L)'
;MVASGGKVMAVPGTYKERVVIDKGLTLEAASGDDDDDDEGGNGQVTIEELTPLGVREAVIQVVTTEPVTIRGIRVHHVGLRGVNNFTATSLPFAVDLTIEHASFLGEMANGGAVSIVNNA
;
A
#
# COMPACT_ATOMS: atom_id res chain seq x y z
N MET A 1 -4.38 14.81 11.35
CA MET A 1 -4.19 15.00 9.90
C MET A 1 -2.70 15.17 9.65
N VAL A 2 -2.11 14.39 8.75
CA VAL A 2 -0.71 14.56 8.31
C VAL A 2 -0.64 15.63 7.22
N ALA A 3 0.35 16.52 7.31
CA ALA A 3 0.67 17.50 6.26
C ALA A 3 1.25 16.80 5.03
N SER A 4 1.15 17.41 3.84
CA SER A 4 1.85 16.89 2.65
C SER A 4 3.36 16.84 2.90
N GLY A 5 4.01 15.79 2.39
CA GLY A 5 5.39 15.40 2.67
C GLY A 5 5.61 14.82 4.07
N GLY A 6 4.55 14.70 4.88
CA GLY A 6 4.64 14.19 6.24
C GLY A 6 4.75 12.66 6.31
N LYS A 7 4.95 12.17 7.54
CA LYS A 7 5.11 10.75 7.82
C LYS A 7 3.95 10.19 8.63
N VAL A 8 3.41 9.06 8.18
CA VAL A 8 2.41 8.25 8.86
C VAL A 8 3.11 6.99 9.38
N MET A 9 3.15 6.85 10.70
CA MET A 9 3.67 5.65 11.37
C MET A 9 2.50 4.72 11.70
N ALA A 10 2.47 3.54 11.09
CA ALA A 10 1.47 2.51 11.37
C ALA A 10 1.99 1.57 12.46
N VAL A 11 1.27 1.45 13.57
CA VAL A 11 1.68 0.52 14.64
C VAL A 11 1.46 -0.93 14.21
N PRO A 12 2.30 -1.89 14.67
CA PRO A 12 2.08 -3.31 14.40
C PRO A 12 0.63 -3.74 14.63
N GLY A 13 0.08 -4.49 13.68
CA GLY A 13 -1.31 -4.91 13.66
C GLY A 13 -1.83 -5.19 12.26
N THR A 14 -3.00 -5.81 12.20
CA THR A 14 -3.73 -6.06 10.96
C THR A 14 -4.86 -5.05 10.78
N TYR A 15 -4.85 -4.36 9.64
CA TYR A 15 -5.78 -3.30 9.29
C TYR A 15 -6.65 -3.76 8.13
N LYS A 16 -7.93 -4.04 8.40
CA LYS A 16 -8.91 -4.39 7.37
C LYS A 16 -9.52 -3.13 6.78
N GLU A 17 -8.78 -2.47 5.91
CA GLU A 17 -9.17 -1.19 5.34
C GLU A 17 -8.64 -0.98 3.93
N ARG A 18 -9.23 0.01 3.25
CA ARG A 18 -8.68 0.56 2.02
C ARG A 18 -7.91 1.83 2.36
N VAL A 19 -6.64 1.86 2.01
CA VAL A 19 -5.80 3.06 2.16
C VAL A 19 -5.80 3.87 0.89
N VAL A 20 -6.21 5.13 0.98
CA VAL A 20 -6.14 6.11 -0.12
C VAL A 20 -5.11 7.17 0.24
N ILE A 21 -4.07 7.28 -0.59
CA ILE A 21 -3.00 8.27 -0.44
C ILE A 21 -3.26 9.39 -1.45
N ASP A 22 -3.77 10.52 -0.95
CA ASP A 22 -4.20 11.68 -1.75
C ASP A 22 -3.23 12.86 -1.72
N LYS A 23 -2.08 12.68 -1.06
CA LYS A 23 -1.00 13.67 -0.91
C LYS A 23 0.33 12.95 -0.76
N GLY A 24 1.42 13.66 -0.99
CA GLY A 24 2.76 13.12 -0.78
C GLY A 24 2.95 12.78 0.69
N LEU A 25 3.44 11.58 0.98
CA LEU A 25 3.71 11.12 2.34
C LEU A 25 4.62 9.88 2.36
N THR A 26 5.19 9.62 3.53
CA THR A 26 5.76 8.32 3.88
C THR A 26 4.79 7.54 4.75
N LEU A 27 4.37 6.36 4.31
CA LEU A 27 3.67 5.36 5.11
C LEU A 27 4.69 4.32 5.58
N GLU A 28 4.96 4.26 6.88
CA GLU A 28 6.02 3.44 7.47
C GLU A 28 5.48 2.62 8.64
N ALA A 29 5.88 1.34 8.72
CA ALA A 29 5.63 0.53 9.91
C ALA A 29 6.40 1.09 11.11
N ALA A 30 5.76 1.14 12.28
CA ALA A 30 6.33 1.73 13.49
C ALA A 30 7.26 0.79 14.26
N SER A 31 7.33 -0.48 13.89
CA SER A 31 8.39 -1.38 14.34
C SER A 31 9.66 -1.12 13.54
N GLY A 32 10.81 -1.24 14.23
CA GLY A 32 12.12 -1.14 13.59
C GLY A 32 12.29 -2.23 12.54
N ASP A 33 13.38 -2.13 11.77
CA ASP A 33 13.89 -3.22 10.95
C ASP A 33 14.05 -4.49 11.81
N ASP A 34 13.00 -5.29 11.95
CA ASP A 34 13.09 -6.60 12.59
C ASP A 34 13.55 -7.58 11.49
N ASP A 35 14.85 -7.44 11.16
CA ASP A 35 15.72 -8.59 10.96
C ASP A 35 15.64 -9.43 12.25
N ASP A 36 14.61 -10.26 12.41
CA ASP A 36 14.71 -11.43 13.29
C ASP A 36 13.62 -12.45 12.97
N ASP A 37 14.09 -13.68 12.78
CA ASP A 37 13.39 -14.93 12.55
C ASP A 37 12.45 -15.34 13.70
N ASP A 38 11.65 -14.43 14.28
CA ASP A 38 10.71 -14.81 15.34
C ASP A 38 9.37 -15.25 14.74
N GLU A 39 9.12 -16.55 14.91
CA GLU A 39 7.94 -17.33 14.58
C GLU A 39 6.73 -16.92 15.46
N GLY A 40 6.51 -15.60 15.61
CA GLY A 40 5.75 -14.98 16.69
C GLY A 40 4.98 -13.71 16.34
N GLY A 41 4.58 -13.52 15.07
CA GLY A 41 3.36 -12.80 14.64
C GLY A 41 3.02 -11.36 15.11
N ASN A 42 3.80 -10.69 15.97
CA ASN A 42 3.38 -9.46 16.66
C ASN A 42 4.18 -8.19 16.31
N GLY A 43 5.12 -8.25 15.37
CA GLY A 43 5.98 -7.12 15.00
C GLY A 43 5.59 -6.38 13.71
N GLN A 44 4.43 -6.64 13.10
CA GLN A 44 4.22 -6.23 11.71
C GLN A 44 2.92 -5.50 11.40
N VAL A 45 3.01 -4.55 10.49
CA VAL A 45 1.85 -3.89 9.89
C VAL A 45 1.39 -4.68 8.68
N THR A 46 0.18 -5.20 8.74
CA THR A 46 -0.48 -5.85 7.61
C THR A 46 -1.73 -5.06 7.24
N ILE A 47 -1.83 -4.62 5.99
CA ILE A 47 -3.06 -4.06 5.43
C ILE A 47 -3.77 -5.18 4.69
N GLU A 48 -4.90 -5.59 5.22
CA GLU A 48 -5.80 -6.58 4.64
C GLU A 48 -6.87 -5.89 3.79
N GLU A 49 -7.14 -6.50 2.65
CA GLU A 49 -8.28 -6.13 1.82
C GLU A 49 -9.59 -6.03 2.60
N LEU A 50 -10.26 -4.88 2.48
CA LEU A 50 -11.63 -4.70 2.96
C LEU A 50 -12.63 -5.09 1.88
N THR A 51 -13.24 -6.27 1.99
CA THR A 51 -14.22 -6.73 0.99
C THR A 51 -15.61 -6.09 1.18
N PRO A 52 -16.36 -5.85 0.08
CA PRO A 52 -15.95 -5.94 -1.31
C PRO A 52 -15.31 -4.64 -1.82
N LEU A 53 -14.17 -4.75 -2.51
CA LEU A 53 -13.61 -3.68 -3.33
C LEU A 53 -13.97 -3.90 -4.82
N GLY A 54 -14.09 -2.81 -5.56
CA GLY A 54 -14.37 -2.84 -7.00
C GLY A 54 -13.18 -3.33 -7.85
N VAL A 55 -13.45 -3.79 -9.08
CA VAL A 55 -12.46 -4.38 -10.02
C VAL A 55 -11.27 -3.48 -10.39
N ARG A 56 -11.37 -2.18 -10.08
CA ARG A 56 -10.35 -1.16 -10.35
C ARG A 56 -9.73 -0.58 -9.07
N GLU A 57 -10.12 -1.12 -7.92
CA GLU A 57 -9.59 -0.72 -6.63
C GLU A 57 -8.40 -1.61 -6.25
N ALA A 58 -7.64 -1.12 -5.28
CA ALA A 58 -6.50 -1.79 -4.69
C ALA A 58 -6.57 -1.61 -3.18
N VAL A 59 -5.85 -2.45 -2.44
CA VAL A 59 -5.73 -2.34 -0.98
C VAL A 59 -5.13 -0.99 -0.60
N ILE A 60 -4.09 -0.57 -1.32
CA ILE A 60 -3.50 0.77 -1.25
C ILE A 60 -3.66 1.45 -2.61
N GLN A 61 -4.25 2.64 -2.63
CA GLN A 61 -4.45 3.42 -3.83
C GLN A 61 -3.78 4.79 -3.72
N VAL A 62 -2.86 5.08 -4.64
CA VAL A 62 -2.17 6.35 -4.74
C VAL A 62 -2.91 7.23 -5.74
N VAL A 63 -3.46 8.35 -5.29
CA VAL A 63 -4.26 9.30 -6.11
C VAL A 63 -3.60 10.69 -6.19
N THR A 64 -2.29 10.75 -5.97
CA THR A 64 -1.48 11.96 -6.01
C THR A 64 -0.27 11.80 -6.92
N THR A 65 0.15 12.91 -7.54
CA THR A 65 1.42 13.00 -8.28
C THR A 65 2.60 13.39 -7.39
N GLU A 66 2.34 13.75 -6.13
CA GLU A 66 3.39 14.05 -5.16
C GLU A 66 4.12 12.76 -4.72
N PRO A 67 5.39 12.84 -4.30
CA PRO A 67 6.17 11.67 -3.91
C PRO A 67 5.53 10.88 -2.76
N VAL A 68 5.45 9.56 -2.93
CA VAL A 68 4.94 8.62 -1.92
C VAL A 68 5.98 7.55 -1.63
N THR A 69 6.23 7.29 -0.34
CA THR A 69 7.06 6.17 0.12
C THR A 69 6.21 5.20 0.93
N ILE A 70 6.27 3.91 0.62
CA ILE A 70 5.67 2.83 1.43
C ILE A 70 6.80 1.96 1.95
N ARG A 71 6.94 1.86 3.28
CA ARG A 71 8.04 1.13 3.92
C ARG A 71 7.58 0.15 4.99
N GLY A 72 8.08 -1.08 4.94
CA GLY A 72 7.89 -2.08 6.01
C GLY A 72 6.46 -2.62 6.13
N ILE A 73 5.62 -2.40 5.10
CA ILE A 73 4.21 -2.77 5.12
C ILE A 73 4.00 -4.12 4.43
N ARG A 74 3.24 -5.03 5.05
CA ARG A 74 2.64 -6.19 4.36
C ARG A 74 1.29 -5.81 3.79
N VAL A 75 1.02 -6.22 2.56
CA VAL A 75 -0.27 -6.04 1.91
C VAL A 75 -0.83 -7.41 1.56
N HIS A 76 -1.98 -7.74 2.14
CA HIS A 76 -2.72 -8.96 1.82
C HIS A 76 -3.86 -8.61 0.86
N HIS A 77 -3.84 -9.19 -0.34
CA HIS A 77 -4.80 -8.90 -1.42
C HIS A 77 -5.31 -10.20 -2.06
N VAL A 78 -6.59 -10.29 -2.39
CA VAL A 78 -7.18 -11.50 -2.99
C VAL A 78 -8.07 -11.10 -4.18
N GLY A 79 -7.69 -11.51 -5.40
CA GLY A 79 -8.45 -11.17 -6.61
C GLY A 79 -8.36 -9.70 -7.04
N LEU A 80 -7.64 -8.86 -6.28
CA LEU A 80 -7.39 -7.43 -6.54
C LEU A 80 -5.91 -7.08 -6.47
N ARG A 81 -5.58 -5.85 -6.87
CA ARG A 81 -4.22 -5.30 -6.80
C ARG A 81 -3.88 -4.95 -5.35
N GLY A 82 -2.63 -5.18 -4.95
CA GLY A 82 -2.10 -4.68 -3.68
C GLY A 82 -1.98 -3.16 -3.71
N VAL A 83 -1.26 -2.62 -4.71
CA VAL A 83 -1.08 -1.17 -4.91
C VAL A 83 -1.43 -0.75 -6.35
N ASN A 84 -2.12 0.39 -6.52
CA ASN A 84 -2.30 1.03 -7.83
C ASN A 84 -2.35 2.57 -7.82
N ASN A 85 -2.31 3.17 -9.00
CA ASN A 85 -2.34 4.63 -9.22
C ASN A 85 -3.55 5.13 -10.03
N PHE A 86 -4.66 4.41 -10.02
CA PHE A 86 -5.86 4.80 -10.75
C PHE A 86 -7.09 4.35 -9.99
N THR A 87 -8.19 5.09 -10.15
CA THR A 87 -9.46 4.80 -9.50
C THR A 87 -10.46 4.18 -10.47
N ALA A 88 -11.65 3.81 -9.98
CA ALA A 88 -12.75 3.44 -10.86
C ALA A 88 -13.09 4.54 -11.87
N THR A 89 -12.88 5.81 -11.50
CA THR A 89 -13.31 7.01 -12.24
C THR A 89 -12.16 7.80 -12.88
N SER A 90 -10.90 7.45 -12.63
CA SER A 90 -9.74 8.18 -13.17
C SER A 90 -8.87 7.29 -14.05
N LEU A 91 -8.31 7.88 -15.11
CA LEU A 91 -7.26 7.24 -15.88
C LEU A 91 -5.98 7.15 -15.03
N PRO A 92 -5.11 6.17 -15.30
CA PRO A 92 -3.79 6.12 -14.68
C PRO A 92 -2.96 7.37 -15.01
N PHE A 93 -2.14 7.81 -14.07
CA PHE A 93 -1.32 9.03 -14.18
C PHE A 93 0.08 8.80 -13.61
N ALA A 94 1.09 9.54 -14.09
CA ALA A 94 2.46 9.39 -13.60
C ALA A 94 2.58 9.67 -12.09
N VAL A 95 3.33 8.81 -11.40
CA VAL A 95 3.48 8.84 -9.93
C VAL A 95 4.94 8.57 -9.58
N ASP A 96 5.42 9.33 -8.61
CA ASP A 96 6.69 9.06 -7.92
C ASP A 96 6.42 8.18 -6.68
N LEU A 97 6.67 6.87 -6.80
CA LEU A 97 6.41 5.87 -5.77
C LEU A 97 7.69 5.11 -5.43
N THR A 98 8.06 5.15 -4.15
CA THR A 98 9.12 4.33 -3.56
C THR A 98 8.51 3.24 -2.68
N ILE A 99 8.92 1.98 -2.86
CA ILE A 99 8.50 0.84 -2.03
C ILE A 99 9.75 0.18 -1.44
N GLU A 100 9.80 0.07 -0.12
CA GLU A 100 10.97 -0.43 0.62
C GLU A 100 10.54 -1.47 1.66
N HIS A 101 11.24 -2.60 1.75
CA HIS A 101 10.97 -3.64 2.77
C HIS A 101 9.49 -4.06 2.89
N ALA A 102 8.71 -3.96 1.79
CA ALA A 102 7.29 -4.30 1.77
C ALA A 102 7.09 -5.71 1.17
N SER A 103 6.05 -6.42 1.62
CA SER A 103 5.65 -7.69 1.02
C SER A 103 4.19 -7.66 0.56
N PHE A 104 3.92 -8.35 -0.54
CA PHE A 104 2.58 -8.47 -1.13
C PHE A 104 2.23 -9.95 -1.16
N LEU A 105 1.26 -10.33 -0.35
CA LEU A 105 0.76 -11.70 -0.27
C LEU A 105 -0.63 -11.74 -0.90
N GLY A 106 -0.82 -12.58 -1.90
CA GLY A 106 -2.11 -12.63 -2.57
C GLY A 106 -2.15 -13.52 -3.80
N GLU A 107 -3.33 -14.05 -4.10
CA GLU A 107 -3.61 -14.81 -5.32
C GLU A 107 -4.34 -13.91 -6.34
N MET A 108 -3.92 -13.95 -7.61
CA MET A 108 -4.50 -13.13 -8.66
C MET A 108 -5.04 -13.95 -9.83
N ALA A 109 -6.23 -13.58 -10.29
CA ALA A 109 -6.78 -14.04 -11.56
C ALA A 109 -6.43 -13.13 -12.75
N ASN A 110 -6.25 -11.80 -12.57
CA ASN A 110 -6.12 -10.82 -13.68
C ASN A 110 -5.35 -9.50 -13.35
N GLY A 111 -4.34 -9.50 -12.48
CA GLY A 111 -3.56 -8.28 -12.17
C GLY A 111 -2.20 -8.58 -11.53
N GLY A 112 -1.45 -7.53 -11.18
CA GLY A 112 -0.18 -7.64 -10.43
C GLY A 112 -0.31 -7.10 -9.01
N ALA A 113 0.56 -7.57 -8.11
CA ALA A 113 0.68 -7.08 -6.72
C ALA A 113 0.85 -5.56 -6.67
N VAL A 114 1.62 -5.01 -7.62
CA VAL A 114 1.79 -3.57 -7.85
C VAL A 114 1.46 -3.28 -9.32
N SER A 115 0.62 -2.29 -9.57
CA SER A 115 0.20 -1.88 -10.93
C SER A 115 0.27 -0.36 -11.03
N ILE A 116 1.39 0.12 -11.57
CA ILE A 116 1.67 1.54 -11.72
C ILE A 116 1.83 1.86 -13.20
N VAL A 117 1.14 2.91 -13.65
CA VAL A 117 1.35 3.48 -14.99
C VAL A 117 2.12 4.78 -14.84
N ASN A 118 3.41 4.72 -15.14
CA ASN A 118 4.26 5.89 -15.16
C ASN A 118 4.43 6.33 -16.62
N ASN A 119 3.43 7.03 -17.17
CA ASN A 119 3.53 7.57 -18.52
C ASN A 119 4.47 8.78 -18.47
N ALA A 120 5.66 8.64 -19.03
CA ALA A 120 6.61 9.73 -19.29
C ALA A 120 6.06 10.71 -20.33
#